data_AF-A0A6P2CWG5-F1
#
_entry.id   AF-A0A6P2CWG5-F1
#
_cell.length_a   1.000
_cell.length_b   1.000
_cell.length_c   1.000
_cell.angle_alpha   90.00
_cell.angle_beta   90.00
_cell.angle_gamma   90.00
#
_symmetry.space_group_name_H-M   'P 1'
#
loop_
_entity.id
_entity.type
_entity.pdbx_description
1 polymer ?
#
loop_
_entity_poly.entity_id
_entity_poly.type
_entity_poly.pdbx_seq_one_letter_code
_entity_poly.pdbx_strand_id
1 'polypeptide(L)'
;MVRYRYTVAALLAAACAPIGCGPSGRVQEQSIEVKENSALDQAKQYLNNYSKGQALGSEVTSFTYIVEEVRKTDPARAKILEQGFAELQKPKAKTAAKAKEMLKQLEPKQTAG
;
A
#
# COMPACT_ATOMS: atom_id res chain seq x y z
N MET A 1 51.84 47.29 -11.20
CA MET A 1 51.75 47.31 -12.67
C MET A 1 51.71 45.87 -13.19
N VAL A 2 50.60 45.49 -13.84
CA VAL A 2 50.59 44.86 -15.17
C VAL A 2 51.21 43.44 -15.34
N ARG A 3 50.29 42.50 -15.71
CA ARG A 3 50.41 41.39 -16.69
C ARG A 3 50.83 39.98 -16.22
N TYR A 4 49.80 39.15 -16.07
CA TYR A 4 49.54 37.89 -16.80
C TYR A 4 50.76 37.26 -17.50
N ARG A 5 51.26 36.15 -16.95
CA ARG A 5 52.15 35.22 -17.67
C ARG A 5 51.68 33.80 -17.40
N TYR A 6 50.81 33.34 -18.29
CA TYR A 6 50.52 31.92 -18.46
C TYR A 6 51.62 31.36 -19.33
N THR A 7 52.48 30.49 -18.78
CA THR A 7 53.20 29.52 -19.60
C THR A 7 53.57 28.31 -18.76
N VAL A 8 52.86 27.23 -19.06
CA VAL A 8 53.37 25.87 -19.27
C VAL A 8 54.21 25.28 -18.13
N ALA A 9 53.54 24.50 -17.27
CA ALA A 9 54.18 23.42 -16.55
C ALA A 9 53.55 22.10 -17.02
N ALA A 10 54.22 21.47 -17.97
CA ALA A 10 54.13 20.05 -18.20
C ALA A 10 54.69 19.33 -16.96
N LEU A 11 53.99 18.34 -16.42
CA LEU A 11 54.54 16.98 -16.23
C LEU A 11 53.49 16.06 -15.63
N LEU A 12 53.36 14.91 -16.28
CA LEU A 12 52.61 13.73 -15.88
C LEU A 12 52.92 13.31 -14.44
N ALA A 13 51.88 13.05 -13.67
CA ALA A 13 51.88 12.00 -12.67
C ALA A 13 50.51 11.30 -12.72
N ALA A 14 50.47 10.20 -13.46
CA ALA A 14 49.36 9.27 -13.43
C ALA A 14 49.27 8.64 -12.02
N ALA A 15 48.17 8.89 -11.33
CA ALA A 15 47.73 8.10 -10.19
C ALA A 15 46.26 7.75 -10.41
N CYS A 16 46.02 6.51 -10.83
CA CYS A 16 44.68 5.92 -10.86
C CYS A 16 44.11 5.91 -9.44
N ALA A 17 43.04 6.67 -9.21
CA ALA A 17 42.20 6.54 -8.02
C ALA A 17 40.74 6.42 -8.43
N PRO A 18 40.14 5.22 -8.35
CA PRO A 18 38.72 5.09 -8.15
C PRO A 18 38.48 4.58 -6.73
N ILE A 19 38.48 5.48 -5.73
CA ILE A 19 38.08 5.07 -4.38
C ILE A 19 37.24 6.17 -3.71
N GLY A 20 35.94 5.92 -3.69
CA GLY A 20 35.07 6.28 -2.57
C GLY A 20 34.70 7.75 -2.46
N CYS A 21 33.71 8.17 -3.24
CA CYS A 21 32.90 9.33 -2.88
C CYS A 21 32.12 9.01 -1.61
N GLY A 22 32.32 9.82 -0.57
CA GLY A 22 31.42 9.90 0.59
C GLY A 22 31.88 9.12 1.82
N PRO A 23 31.96 9.74 3.01
CA PRO A 23 32.06 8.99 4.24
C PRO A 23 30.89 8.01 4.30
N SER A 24 31.20 6.77 4.67
CA SER A 24 30.28 5.70 4.98
C SER A 24 29.43 6.08 6.20
N GLY A 25 28.50 7.00 5.98
CA GLY A 25 27.39 7.27 6.86
C GLY A 25 26.57 5.99 6.95
N ARG A 26 26.60 5.38 8.12
CA ARG A 26 25.76 4.27 8.53
C ARG A 26 24.37 4.42 7.90
N VAL A 27 24.01 3.49 7.03
CA VAL A 27 22.61 3.30 6.65
C VAL A 27 21.89 3.01 7.96
N GLN A 28 21.17 4.03 8.46
CA GLN A 28 20.27 3.84 9.58
C GLN A 28 19.24 2.82 9.09
N GLU A 29 19.30 1.59 9.60
CA GLU A 29 18.22 0.62 9.44
C GLU A 29 16.98 1.25 10.08
N GLN A 30 16.21 1.94 9.25
CA GLN A 30 14.87 2.35 9.62
C GLN A 30 14.04 1.08 9.56
N SER A 31 13.75 0.51 10.73
CA SER A 31 12.66 -0.43 10.89
C SER A 31 11.38 0.28 10.47
N ILE A 32 11.03 0.18 9.18
CA ILE A 32 9.72 0.54 8.70
C ILE A 32 8.83 -0.56 9.27
N GLU A 33 8.17 -0.27 10.38
CA GLU A 33 7.09 -1.09 10.89
C GLU A 33 6.02 -1.09 9.79
N VAL A 34 6.06 -2.12 8.94
CA VAL A 34 5.02 -2.36 7.95
C VAL A 34 3.80 -2.73 8.77
N LYS A 35 3.00 -1.72 9.11
CA LYS A 35 1.68 -1.90 9.70
C LYS A 35 0.90 -2.76 8.72
N GLU A 36 0.86 -4.07 8.96
CA GLU A 36 0.01 -4.97 8.21
C GLU A 36 -1.41 -4.40 8.32
N ASN A 37 -1.94 -3.93 7.18
CA ASN A 37 -3.33 -3.53 7.14
C ASN A 37 -4.15 -4.75 7.53
N SER A 38 -5.05 -4.60 8.51
CA SER A 38 -5.89 -5.71 8.95
C SER A 38 -6.67 -6.26 7.75
N ALA A 39 -7.04 -7.54 7.78
CA ALA A 39 -7.88 -8.12 6.72
C ALA A 39 -9.19 -7.31 6.52
N LEU A 40 -9.71 -6.69 7.58
CA LEU A 40 -10.86 -5.80 7.51
C LEU A 40 -10.55 -4.51 6.74
N ASP A 41 -9.36 -3.92 6.92
CA ASP A 41 -8.94 -2.72 6.18
C ASP A 41 -8.72 -3.04 4.70
N GLN A 42 -8.13 -4.20 4.40
CA GLN A 42 -8.00 -4.70 3.03
C GLN A 42 -9.38 -4.89 2.37
N ALA A 43 -10.34 -5.49 3.08
CA ALA A 43 -11.72 -5.62 2.61
C ALA A 43 -12.35 -4.24 2.30
N LYS A 44 -12.21 -3.29 3.22
CA LYS A 44 -12.71 -1.91 3.04
C LYS A 44 -12.06 -1.21 1.87
N GLN A 45 -10.77 -1.44 1.61
CA GLN A 45 -10.08 -0.87 0.45
C GLN A 45 -10.68 -1.38 -0.86
N TYR A 46 -10.90 -2.69 -1.01
CA TYR A 46 -11.55 -3.25 -2.20
C TYR A 46 -12.97 -2.71 -2.38
N LEU A 47 -13.76 -2.70 -1.31
CA LEU A 47 -15.11 -2.14 -1.34
C LEU A 47 -15.10 -0.66 -1.71
N ASN A 48 -14.12 0.13 -1.26
CA ASN A 48 -13.99 1.53 -1.65
C ASN A 48 -13.74 1.67 -3.16
N ASN A 49 -12.86 0.85 -3.74
CA ASN A 49 -12.61 0.83 -5.17
C ASN A 49 -13.88 0.45 -5.97
N TYR A 50 -14.58 -0.59 -5.53
CA TYR A 50 -15.85 -1.01 -6.16
C TYR A 50 -16.93 0.05 -6.04
N SER A 51 -17.00 0.75 -4.91
CA SER A 51 -17.96 1.86 -4.70
C SER A 51 -17.78 3.00 -5.70
N LYS A 52 -16.57 3.15 -6.25
CA LYS A 52 -16.19 4.13 -7.29
C LYS A 52 -16.41 3.61 -8.70
N GLY A 53 -16.90 2.39 -8.87
CA GLY A 53 -17.17 1.77 -10.17
C GLY A 53 -16.03 0.91 -10.71
N GLN A 54 -14.99 0.63 -9.92
CA GLN A 54 -13.98 -0.35 -10.31
C GLN A 54 -14.64 -1.73 -10.47
N ALA A 55 -14.30 -2.43 -11.55
CA ALA A 55 -14.70 -3.82 -11.74
C ALA A 55 -14.03 -4.73 -10.72
N LEU A 56 -14.64 -5.90 -10.46
CA LEU A 56 -13.99 -6.95 -9.69
C LEU A 56 -12.74 -7.45 -10.44
N GLY A 57 -11.60 -7.53 -9.74
CA GLY A 57 -10.34 -8.03 -10.29
C GLY A 57 -9.91 -9.37 -9.69
N SER A 58 -8.61 -9.67 -9.78
CA SER A 58 -8.05 -10.93 -9.29
C SER A 58 -8.13 -11.08 -7.77
N GLU A 59 -8.31 -9.99 -7.03
CA GLU A 59 -8.49 -9.99 -5.57
C GLU A 59 -9.70 -10.79 -5.09
N VAL A 60 -10.67 -11.08 -5.97
CA VAL A 60 -11.82 -11.95 -5.67
C VAL A 60 -11.37 -13.33 -5.16
N THR A 61 -10.24 -13.83 -5.64
CA THR A 61 -9.69 -15.13 -5.18
C THR A 61 -9.27 -15.10 -3.72
N SER A 62 -9.06 -13.91 -3.15
CA SER A 62 -8.65 -13.72 -1.76
C SER A 62 -9.84 -13.43 -0.82
N PHE A 63 -11.07 -13.32 -1.33
CA PHE A 63 -12.24 -12.98 -0.52
C PHE A 63 -12.48 -13.98 0.61
N THR A 64 -12.37 -15.29 0.34
CA THR A 64 -12.52 -16.33 1.36
C THR A 64 -11.50 -16.18 2.48
N TYR A 65 -10.24 -15.95 2.13
CA TYR A 65 -9.17 -15.74 3.11
C TYR A 65 -9.43 -14.50 3.97
N ILE A 66 -9.82 -13.39 3.36
CA ILE A 66 -10.13 -12.14 4.06
C ILE A 66 -11.28 -12.34 5.05
N VAL A 67 -12.35 -13.04 4.66
CA VAL A 67 -13.48 -13.34 5.55
C VAL A 67 -13.01 -14.14 6.76
N GLU A 68 -12.20 -15.16 6.56
CA GLU A 68 -11.71 -16.01 7.66
C GLU A 68 -10.77 -15.25 8.61
N GLU A 69 -9.89 -14.40 8.10
CA GLU A 69 -9.05 -13.55 8.95
C GLU A 69 -9.87 -12.54 9.75
N VAL A 70 -10.89 -11.92 9.14
CA VAL A 70 -11.81 -11.05 9.86
C VAL A 70 -12.63 -11.84 10.89
N ARG A 71 -13.02 -13.09 10.60
CA ARG A 71 -13.81 -13.93 11.50
C ARG A 71 -13.09 -14.19 12.82
N LYS A 72 -11.76 -14.28 12.81
CA LYS A 72 -10.95 -14.46 14.03
C LYS A 72 -11.06 -13.30 15.01
N THR A 73 -11.31 -12.08 14.53
CA THR A 73 -11.29 -10.85 15.35
C THR A 73 -12.67 -10.21 15.50
N ASP A 74 -13.50 -10.27 14.45
CA ASP A 74 -14.83 -9.69 14.37
C ASP A 74 -15.77 -10.60 13.56
N PRO A 75 -16.34 -11.66 14.18
CA PRO A 75 -17.25 -12.58 13.50
C PRO A 75 -18.49 -11.90 12.91
N ALA A 76 -18.96 -10.81 13.51
CA ALA A 76 -20.13 -10.08 13.05
C ALA A 76 -19.84 -9.39 11.71
N ARG A 77 -18.70 -8.71 11.59
CA ARG A 77 -18.27 -8.11 10.31
C ARG A 77 -17.85 -9.15 9.29
N ALA A 78 -17.27 -10.27 9.70
CA ALA A 78 -16.96 -11.37 8.79
C ALA A 78 -18.23 -11.89 8.08
N LYS A 79 -19.34 -12.03 8.80
CA LYS A 79 -20.63 -12.43 8.21
C LYS A 79 -21.14 -11.42 7.16
N ILE A 80 -20.99 -10.13 7.42
CA ILE A 80 -21.33 -9.06 6.46
C ILE A 80 -20.47 -9.19 5.21
N LEU A 81 -19.17 -9.40 5.37
CA LEU A 81 -18.23 -9.59 4.25
C LEU A 81 -18.56 -10.85 3.44
N GLU A 82 -18.79 -11.98 4.10
CA GLU A 82 -19.14 -13.26 3.47
C GLU A 82 -20.36 -13.12 2.55
N GLN A 83 -21.44 -12.55 3.08
CA GLN A 83 -22.68 -12.37 2.32
C GLN A 83 -22.49 -11.36 1.19
N GLY A 84 -21.86 -10.23 1.47
CA GLY A 84 -21.67 -9.16 0.48
C GLY A 84 -20.72 -9.55 -0.65
N PHE A 85 -19.61 -10.23 -0.35
CA PHE A 85 -18.68 -10.75 -1.37
C PHE A 85 -19.32 -11.82 -2.25
N ALA A 86 -20.20 -12.66 -1.70
CA ALA A 86 -20.98 -13.60 -2.51
C ALA A 86 -21.97 -12.87 -3.44
N GLU A 87 -22.58 -11.78 -3.00
CA GLU A 87 -23.48 -10.98 -3.84
C GLU A 87 -22.76 -10.21 -4.95
N LEU A 88 -21.56 -9.68 -4.67
CA LEU A 88 -20.76 -8.97 -5.67
C LEU A 88 -20.38 -9.85 -6.87
N GLN A 89 -20.15 -11.14 -6.64
CA GLN A 89 -19.77 -12.11 -7.68
C GLN A 89 -20.95 -12.60 -8.54
N LYS A 90 -22.19 -12.23 -8.21
CA LYS A 90 -23.35 -12.64 -9.01
C LYS A 90 -23.38 -11.90 -10.36
N PRO A 91 -23.87 -12.55 -11.43
CA PRO A 91 -24.10 -11.87 -12.70
C PRO A 91 -25.00 -10.65 -12.53
N LYS A 92 -24.67 -9.54 -13.21
CA LYS A 92 -25.43 -8.28 -13.17
C LYS A 92 -25.54 -7.66 -11.77
N ALA A 93 -24.63 -7.98 -10.86
CA ALA A 93 -24.57 -7.32 -9.56
C ALA A 93 -24.40 -5.81 -9.72
N LYS A 94 -25.11 -5.04 -8.89
CA LYS A 94 -24.92 -3.59 -8.77
C LYS A 94 -23.69 -3.31 -7.89
N THR A 95 -22.51 -3.69 -8.36
CA THR A 95 -21.23 -3.72 -7.61
C THR A 95 -21.00 -2.45 -6.81
N ALA A 96 -21.10 -1.27 -7.44
CA ALA A 96 -20.88 0.00 -6.75
C ALA A 96 -21.90 0.29 -5.64
N ALA A 97 -23.18 -0.03 -5.87
CA ALA A 97 -24.22 0.19 -4.87
C ALA A 97 -24.05 -0.76 -3.67
N LYS A 98 -23.78 -2.04 -3.94
CA LYS A 98 -23.55 -3.05 -2.90
C LYS A 98 -22.31 -2.74 -2.08
N ALA A 99 -21.22 -2.31 -2.72
CA ALA A 99 -20.01 -1.95 -2.01
C ALA A 99 -20.20 -0.74 -1.07
N LYS A 100 -20.98 0.27 -1.49
CA LYS A 100 -21.37 1.41 -0.61
C LYS A 100 -22.19 0.95 0.58
N GLU A 101 -23.13 0.03 0.37
CA GLU A 101 -23.95 -0.53 1.43
C GLU A 101 -23.08 -1.29 2.45
N MET A 102 -22.19 -2.17 1.97
CA MET A 102 -21.28 -2.92 2.83
C MET A 102 -20.37 -1.99 3.65
N LEU A 103 -19.80 -0.95 3.03
CA LEU A 103 -18.96 0.01 3.76
C LEU A 103 -19.69 0.63 4.95
N LYS A 104 -20.96 1.04 4.78
CA LYS A 104 -21.79 1.57 5.88
C LYS A 104 -22.03 0.54 6.98
N GLN A 105 -22.26 -0.73 6.62
CA GLN A 105 -22.48 -1.80 7.60
C GLN A 105 -21.20 -2.17 8.37
N LEU A 106 -20.03 -1.91 7.79
CA LEU A 106 -18.71 -2.17 8.38
C LEU A 106 -18.17 -1.01 9.22
N GLU A 107 -18.83 0.15 9.21
CA GLU A 107 -18.49 1.26 10.11
C GLU A 107 -18.60 0.79 11.58
N PRO A 108 -17.78 1.31 12.50
CA PRO A 108 -18.02 1.12 13.91
C PRO A 108 -19.42 1.67 14.20
N LYS A 109 -20.32 0.85 14.76
CA LYS A 109 -21.52 1.40 15.37
C LYS A 109 -21.03 2.40 16.41
N GLN A 110 -21.38 3.67 16.25
CA GLN A 110 -21.15 4.67 17.28
C GLN A 110 -21.92 4.20 18.52
N THR A 111 -21.24 3.54 19.44
CA THR A 111 -21.76 3.33 20.78
C THR A 111 -21.82 4.73 21.38
N ALA A 112 -23.02 5.28 21.49
CA ALA A 112 -23.24 6.50 22.25
C ALA A 112 -22.63 6.29 23.64
N GLY A 113 -21.65 7.14 23.99
CA GLY A 113 -21.15 7.26 25.35
C GLY A 113 -22.18 7.94 26.25
#